data_AF-A0A7M6UWM6-F1
#
_entry.id   AF-A0A7M6UWM6-F1
#
_cell.length_a   1.000
_cell.length_b   1.000
_cell.length_c   1.000
_cell.angle_alpha   90.00
_cell.angle_beta   90.00
_cell.angle_gamma   90.00
#
_symmetry.space_group_name_H-M   'P 1'
#
loop_
_entity.id
_entity.type
_entity.pdbx_description
1 polymer ?
#
loop_
_entity_poly.entity_id
_entity_poly.type
_entity_poly.pdbx_seq_one_letter_code
_entity_poly.pdbx_strand_id
1 'polypeptide(L)'
;MHVLPEAFNLATYIGLWEPTHLESSIARCFYKFYTCLSFALIILTMITQILAMLFFTKTLDEFAETAYMLLSAINASVKGVVILLRRKHVIDLAEMLLKKECVPINATEKRVCSYFNKISRYTVLSCIVLAEGTISALALLPVVFEQGELVLPLRAWYPYNAGSGLGYWLSYLHQAMALTLIAAYDVANDTIITGFMVQACAQLELMTCRFHRFSWRGSNAVMRNGARHQLRLFEKRMVAQSVRHHLLIFRFTEIINSIFAPVILVQFCLSSGVLCITVYQMSASKSNGLKVIVLSLYLVSMLVEFFLYCWFGNEVTLKSLGFNIAVCEMDWTAMHVQTLKELLIIMVRSTSPIFLSCGPLIKLSLESFTNILKISYSAFNVLKQFD
;
A
#
# COMPACT_ATOMS: atom_id res chain seq x y z
N MET A 1 9.43 5.34 12.94
CA MET A 1 8.19 4.74 13.49
C MET A 1 8.52 3.37 14.05
N HIS A 2 7.89 2.91 15.14
CA HIS A 2 8.13 1.56 15.67
C HIS A 2 7.38 0.47 14.90
N VAL A 3 6.24 0.81 14.30
CA VAL A 3 5.44 -0.06 13.44
C VAL A 3 5.83 0.21 11.98
N LEU A 4 5.97 -0.84 11.16
CA LEU A 4 6.32 -0.75 9.74
C LEU A 4 7.62 0.05 9.47
N PRO A 5 8.74 -0.31 10.13
CA PRO A 5 9.95 0.52 10.11
C PRO A 5 10.46 0.78 8.69
N GLU A 6 10.47 -0.22 7.81
CA GLU A 6 11.05 -0.07 6.47
C GLU A 6 10.26 0.89 5.58
N ALA A 7 8.93 0.82 5.60
CA ALA A 7 8.07 1.72 4.82
C ALA A 7 8.20 3.18 5.31
N PHE A 8 8.19 3.38 6.62
CA PHE A 8 8.37 4.72 7.20
C PHE A 8 9.80 5.24 7.09
N ASN A 9 10.82 4.38 7.13
CA ASN A 9 12.21 4.78 6.90
C ASN A 9 12.39 5.26 5.46
N LEU A 10 11.86 4.52 4.47
CA LEU A 10 11.82 4.97 3.08
C LEU A 10 11.14 6.33 2.97
N ALA A 11 9.94 6.48 3.55
CA ALA A 11 9.21 7.74 3.56
C ALA A 11 10.00 8.89 4.23
N THR A 12 10.78 8.60 5.26
CA THR A 12 11.67 9.58 5.90
C THR A 12 12.85 9.95 5.00
N TYR A 13 13.49 8.97 4.35
CA TYR A 13 14.65 9.23 3.49
C TYR A 13 14.33 10.05 2.25
N ILE A 14 13.08 10.01 1.76
CA ILE A 14 12.63 10.77 0.59
C ILE A 14 11.98 12.10 0.95
N GLY A 15 11.90 12.44 2.24
CA GLY A 15 11.33 13.71 2.69
C GLY A 15 9.81 13.69 2.89
N LEU A 16 9.12 12.56 2.67
CA LEU A 16 7.68 12.44 2.85
C LEU A 16 7.24 12.38 4.32
N TRP A 17 8.02 11.76 5.21
CA TRP A 17 7.63 11.50 6.59
C TRP A 17 8.57 12.05 7.65
N GLU A 18 8.18 13.16 8.30
CA GLU A 18 8.93 13.77 9.40
C GLU A 18 9.08 12.81 10.60
N PRO A 19 10.31 12.43 10.98
CA PRO A 19 10.58 11.59 12.13
C PRO A 19 9.95 12.13 13.42
N THR A 20 9.31 11.24 14.18
CA THR A 20 8.62 11.61 15.43
C THR A 20 9.56 11.92 16.60
N HIS A 21 10.84 11.56 16.49
CA HIS A 21 11.85 11.75 17.55
C HIS A 21 12.66 13.05 17.39
N LEU A 22 12.35 13.90 16.41
CA LEU A 22 13.01 15.20 16.22
C LEU A 22 12.52 16.21 17.25
N GLU A 23 13.28 16.38 18.34
CA GLU A 23 12.93 17.34 19.41
C GLU A 23 13.27 18.79 19.03
N SER A 24 14.41 19.02 18.36
CA SER A 24 14.89 20.35 17.99
C SER A 24 13.97 21.02 16.96
N SER A 25 13.56 22.27 17.24
CA SER A 25 12.78 23.10 16.31
C SER A 25 13.51 23.39 15.00
N ILE A 26 14.84 23.53 15.05
CA ILE A 26 15.69 23.79 13.90
C ILE A 26 15.73 22.57 12.98
N ALA A 27 15.93 21.37 13.54
CA ALA A 27 15.96 20.14 12.76
C ALA A 27 14.62 19.86 12.06
N ARG A 28 13.50 20.16 12.73
CA ARG A 28 12.16 20.11 12.12
C ARG A 28 11.97 21.13 10.99
N CYS A 29 12.54 22.32 11.13
CA CYS A 29 12.52 23.33 10.07
C CYS A 29 13.28 22.85 8.83
N PHE A 30 14.50 22.32 9.01
CA PHE A 30 15.28 21.72 7.93
C PHE A 30 14.54 20.56 7.25
N TYR A 31 13.90 19.68 8.03
CA TYR A 31 13.14 18.57 7.45
C TYR A 31 11.94 19.08 6.62
N LYS A 32 11.20 20.08 7.11
CA LYS A 32 10.10 20.68 6.33
C LYS A 32 10.58 21.35 5.04
N PHE A 33 11.74 22.01 5.09
CA PHE A 33 12.38 22.53 3.89
C PHE A 33 12.73 21.41 2.91
N TYR A 34 13.27 20.30 3.42
CA TYR A 34 13.56 19.10 2.61
C TYR A 34 12.30 18.50 1.98
N THR A 35 11.20 18.35 2.74
CA THR A 35 9.89 17.93 2.22
C THR A 35 9.37 18.87 1.13
N CYS A 36 9.53 20.19 1.30
CA CYS A 36 9.13 21.17 0.30
C CYS A 36 9.95 21.03 -0.98
N LEU A 37 11.27 20.84 -0.85
CA LEU A 37 12.17 20.65 -1.98
C LEU A 37 11.87 19.35 -2.75
N SER A 38 11.66 18.23 -2.04
CA SER A 38 11.32 16.95 -2.68
C SER A 38 9.99 17.06 -3.44
N PHE A 39 8.97 17.64 -2.83
CA PHE A 39 7.68 17.84 -3.48
C PHE A 39 7.77 18.82 -4.67
N ALA A 40 8.57 19.88 -4.55
CA ALA A 40 8.79 20.84 -5.63
C ALA A 40 9.44 20.19 -6.86
N LEU A 41 10.36 19.23 -6.70
CA LEU A 41 10.95 18.49 -7.82
C LEU A 41 9.91 17.64 -8.57
N ILE A 42 9.00 16.98 -7.84
CA ILE A 42 7.90 16.20 -8.44
C ILE A 42 6.97 17.13 -9.23
N ILE A 43 6.55 18.24 -8.61
CA ILE A 43 5.65 19.21 -9.26
C ILE A 43 6.32 19.87 -10.47
N LEU A 44 7.60 20.22 -10.39
CA LEU A 44 8.34 20.77 -11.53
C LEU A 44 8.35 19.78 -12.70
N THR A 45 8.58 18.50 -12.44
CA THR A 45 8.54 17.44 -13.46
C THR A 45 7.15 17.35 -14.09
N MET A 46 6.08 17.35 -13.28
CA MET A 46 4.71 17.38 -13.78
C MET A 46 4.44 18.58 -14.68
N ILE A 47 4.87 19.78 -14.29
CA ILE A 47 4.69 20.99 -15.10
C ILE A 47 5.40 20.83 -16.45
N THR A 48 6.65 20.35 -16.47
CA THR A 48 7.39 20.16 -17.73
C THR A 48 6.72 19.13 -18.66
N GLN A 49 6.11 18.09 -18.11
CA GLN A 49 5.36 17.09 -18.88
C GLN A 49 4.00 17.61 -19.37
N ILE A 50 3.27 18.36 -18.54
CA ILE A 50 2.02 19.02 -18.96
C ILE A 50 2.29 20.01 -20.09
N LEU A 51 3.36 20.81 -19.99
CA LEU A 51 3.75 21.73 -21.06
C LEU A 51 4.16 20.98 -22.33
N ALA A 52 4.88 19.85 -22.21
CA ALA A 52 5.18 19.00 -23.36
C ALA A 52 3.92 18.46 -24.03
N MET A 53 2.95 18.05 -23.22
CA MET A 53 1.65 17.60 -23.69
C MET A 53 0.94 18.72 -24.45
N LEU A 54 0.87 19.92 -23.90
CA LEU A 54 0.17 21.05 -24.53
C LEU A 54 0.84 21.55 -25.83
N PHE A 55 2.17 21.56 -25.90
CA PHE A 55 2.89 22.15 -27.03
C PHE A 55 3.33 21.14 -28.10
N PHE A 56 3.58 19.89 -27.73
CA PHE A 56 4.24 18.92 -28.60
C PHE A 56 3.41 17.70 -28.97
N THR A 57 2.25 17.44 -28.34
CA THR A 57 1.45 16.26 -28.71
C THR A 57 0.44 16.62 -29.79
N LYS A 58 0.68 16.14 -31.01
CA LYS A 58 -0.25 16.25 -32.14
C LYS A 58 -0.84 14.90 -32.54
N THR A 59 -0.18 13.82 -32.15
CA THR A 59 -0.55 12.44 -32.45
C THR A 59 -0.87 11.67 -31.17
N LEU A 60 -1.61 10.56 -31.32
CA LEU A 60 -1.95 9.67 -30.21
C LEU A 60 -0.70 9.02 -29.59
N ASP A 61 0.30 8.69 -30.41
CA ASP A 61 1.59 8.16 -29.97
C ASP A 61 2.33 9.13 -29.04
N GLU A 62 2.45 10.40 -29.44
CA GLU A 62 3.12 11.42 -28.63
C GLU A 62 2.38 11.70 -27.32
N PHE A 63 1.04 11.70 -27.37
CA PHE A 63 0.20 11.79 -26.18
C PHE A 63 0.47 10.63 -25.24
N ALA A 64 0.45 9.40 -25.76
CA ALA A 64 0.66 8.20 -24.98
C ALA A 64 2.03 8.24 -24.29
N GLU A 65 3.11 8.55 -25.03
CA GLU A 65 4.49 8.70 -24.52
C GLU A 65 4.64 9.71 -23.40
N THR A 66 3.86 10.79 -23.43
CA THR A 66 3.95 11.83 -22.40
C THR A 66 3.03 11.52 -21.21
N ALA A 67 1.88 10.88 -21.45
CA ALA A 67 0.83 10.72 -20.46
C ALA A 67 1.13 9.67 -19.37
N TYR A 68 1.76 8.54 -19.69
CA TYR A 68 1.86 7.42 -18.74
C TYR A 68 2.65 7.77 -17.46
N MET A 69 3.77 8.50 -17.59
CA MET A 69 4.55 8.95 -16.43
C MET A 69 3.94 10.16 -15.73
N LEU A 70 3.23 11.01 -16.46
CA LEU A 70 2.49 12.13 -15.87
C LEU A 70 1.40 11.62 -14.93
N LEU A 71 0.65 10.58 -15.35
CA LEU A 71 -0.38 9.96 -14.51
C LEU A 71 0.20 9.37 -13.22
N SER A 72 1.38 8.74 -13.29
CA SER A 72 2.07 8.22 -12.11
C SER A 72 2.59 9.33 -11.19
N ALA A 73 3.12 10.42 -11.76
CA ALA A 73 3.51 11.59 -10.96
C ALA A 73 2.32 12.25 -10.25
N ILE A 74 1.16 12.35 -10.91
CA ILE A 74 -0.10 12.81 -10.30
C ILE A 74 -0.49 11.88 -9.14
N ASN A 75 -0.44 10.57 -9.37
CA ASN A 75 -0.78 9.57 -8.38
C ASN A 75 0.10 9.64 -7.12
N ALA A 76 1.43 9.67 -7.29
CA ALA A 76 2.40 9.85 -6.22
C ALA A 76 2.14 11.13 -5.42
N SER A 77 1.83 12.23 -6.12
CA SER A 77 1.54 13.53 -5.51
C SER A 77 0.26 13.49 -4.68
N VAL A 78 -0.83 12.90 -5.19
CA VAL A 78 -2.10 12.75 -4.47
C VAL A 78 -1.90 11.93 -3.19
N LYS A 79 -1.22 10.79 -3.28
CA LYS A 79 -0.91 9.94 -2.11
C LYS A 79 -0.07 10.70 -1.08
N GLY A 80 1.00 11.36 -1.54
CA GLY A 80 1.91 12.13 -0.69
C GLY A 80 1.19 13.24 0.07
N VAL A 81 0.33 14.02 -0.62
CA VAL A 81 -0.49 15.07 0.02
C VAL A 81 -1.42 14.46 1.07
N VAL A 82 -2.05 13.32 0.79
CA VAL A 82 -2.94 12.68 1.76
C VAL A 82 -2.17 12.20 3.00
N ILE A 83 -0.99 11.58 2.85
CA ILE A 83 -0.16 11.18 4.01
C ILE A 83 0.25 12.41 4.84
N LEU A 84 0.63 13.52 4.19
CA LEU A 84 1.01 14.75 4.89
C LEU A 84 -0.17 15.37 5.64
N LEU A 85 -1.34 15.49 5.00
CA LEU A 85 -2.55 16.07 5.61
C LEU A 85 -3.15 15.18 6.71
N ARG A 86 -3.11 13.86 6.54
CA ARG A 86 -3.68 12.87 7.47
C ARG A 86 -2.65 12.31 8.45
N ARG A 87 -1.45 12.91 8.53
CA ARG A 87 -0.34 12.48 9.39
C ARG A 87 -0.75 12.11 10.81
N LYS A 88 -1.58 12.93 11.46
CA LYS A 88 -2.07 12.67 12.83
C LYS A 88 -2.80 11.33 12.91
N HIS A 89 -3.74 11.06 12.01
CA HIS A 89 -4.47 9.80 11.98
C HIS A 89 -3.58 8.60 11.64
N VAL A 90 -2.56 8.79 10.79
CA VAL A 90 -1.57 7.74 10.50
C VAL A 90 -0.73 7.41 11.74
N ILE A 91 -0.39 8.41 12.55
CA ILE A 91 0.26 8.21 13.85
C ILE A 91 -0.68 7.48 14.80
N ASP A 92 -1.93 7.92 14.90
CA ASP A 92 -2.94 7.28 15.75
C ASP A 92 -3.10 5.79 15.40
N LEU A 93 -3.09 5.42 14.11
CA LEU A 93 -3.10 4.02 13.65
C LEU A 93 -1.89 3.25 14.19
N ALA A 94 -0.68 3.80 14.08
CA ALA A 94 0.53 3.15 14.58
C ALA A 94 0.49 3.01 16.12
N GLU A 95 0.00 4.03 16.84
CA GLU A 95 -0.15 4.01 18.30
C GLU A 95 -1.22 3.01 18.77
N MET A 96 -2.30 2.82 18.00
CA MET A 96 -3.32 1.80 18.29
C MET A 96 -2.71 0.40 18.38
N LEU A 97 -1.70 0.09 17.56
CA LEU A 97 -0.99 -1.19 17.56
C LEU A 97 -0.04 -1.36 18.75
N LEU A 98 0.24 -0.30 19.51
CA LEU A 98 1.04 -0.34 20.73
C LEU A 98 0.20 -0.55 21.99
N LYS A 99 -1.14 -0.53 21.87
CA LYS A 99 -2.05 -0.83 22.99
C LYS A 99 -1.82 -2.25 23.49
N LYS A 100 -2.05 -2.46 24.80
CA LYS A 100 -1.82 -3.73 25.49
C LYS A 100 -2.47 -4.93 24.79
N GLU A 101 -3.65 -4.73 24.21
CA GLU A 101 -4.38 -5.75 23.45
C GLU A 101 -3.63 -6.19 22.19
N CYS A 102 -2.86 -5.31 21.55
CA CYS A 102 -2.18 -5.60 20.28
C CYS A 102 -0.78 -6.19 20.45
N VAL A 103 -0.22 -6.10 21.66
CA VAL A 103 1.16 -6.54 21.95
C VAL A 103 1.19 -8.06 22.21
N PRO A 104 2.12 -8.81 21.60
CA PRO A 104 2.22 -10.26 21.80
C PRO A 104 2.78 -10.61 23.19
N ILE A 105 2.10 -11.50 23.91
CA ILE A 105 2.48 -11.86 25.30
C ILE A 105 3.30 -13.15 25.42
N ASN A 106 3.35 -13.99 24.39
CA ASN A 106 4.09 -15.26 24.45
C ASN A 106 4.84 -15.56 23.13
N ALA A 107 5.64 -16.63 23.12
CA ALA A 107 6.44 -17.00 21.95
C ALA A 107 5.61 -17.31 20.69
N THR A 108 4.41 -17.89 20.84
CA THR A 108 3.52 -18.16 19.71
C THR A 108 2.95 -16.88 19.10
N GLU A 109 2.46 -15.97 19.94
CA GLU A 109 1.98 -14.64 19.51
C GLU A 109 3.11 -13.83 18.87
N LYS A 110 4.33 -13.87 19.44
CA LYS A 110 5.51 -13.22 18.84
C LYS A 110 5.85 -13.79 17.46
N ARG A 111 5.70 -15.12 17.26
CA ARG A 111 5.90 -15.76 15.94
C ARG A 111 4.88 -15.27 14.91
N VAL A 112 3.60 -15.13 15.30
CA VAL A 112 2.55 -14.58 14.42
C VAL A 112 2.89 -13.15 14.01
N CYS A 113 3.16 -12.25 14.96
CA CYS A 113 3.53 -10.88 14.64
C CYS A 113 4.82 -10.81 13.79
N SER A 114 5.82 -11.64 14.10
CA SER A 114 7.05 -11.72 13.31
C SER A 114 6.80 -12.16 11.88
N TYR A 115 5.86 -13.08 11.64
CA TYR A 115 5.51 -13.55 10.30
C TYR A 115 4.94 -12.41 9.45
N PHE A 116 3.94 -11.69 9.96
CA PHE A 116 3.35 -10.56 9.23
C PHE A 116 4.31 -9.38 9.07
N ASN A 117 5.17 -9.12 10.06
CA ASN A 117 6.24 -8.12 9.91
C ASN A 117 7.25 -8.51 8.82
N LYS A 118 7.58 -9.79 8.68
CA LYS A 118 8.42 -10.29 7.58
C LYS A 118 7.73 -10.12 6.23
N ILE A 119 6.43 -10.45 6.13
CA ILE A 119 5.66 -10.21 4.90
C ILE A 119 5.75 -8.74 4.51
N SER A 120 5.40 -7.83 5.42
CA SER A 120 5.46 -6.39 5.15
C SER A 120 6.86 -5.93 4.71
N ARG A 121 7.92 -6.40 5.39
CA ARG A 121 9.31 -6.08 5.01
C ARG A 121 9.67 -6.59 3.62
N TYR A 122 9.36 -7.84 3.30
CA TYR A 122 9.67 -8.41 1.98
C TYR A 122 8.84 -7.76 0.88
N THR A 123 7.59 -7.37 1.14
CA THR A 123 6.78 -6.58 0.21
C THR A 123 7.46 -5.24 -0.08
N VAL A 124 7.86 -4.49 0.95
CA VAL A 124 8.58 -3.20 0.77
C VAL A 124 9.83 -3.38 -0.10
N LEU A 125 10.70 -4.32 0.27
CA LEU A 125 11.95 -4.54 -0.45
C LEU A 125 11.73 -4.98 -1.90
N SER A 126 10.74 -5.84 -2.14
CA SER A 126 10.42 -6.30 -3.50
C SER A 126 9.86 -5.16 -4.35
N CYS A 127 9.00 -4.31 -3.79
CA CYS A 127 8.48 -3.12 -4.47
C CYS A 127 9.59 -2.11 -4.79
N ILE A 128 10.52 -1.85 -3.86
CA ILE A 128 11.67 -0.97 -4.10
C ILE A 128 12.50 -1.51 -5.26
N VAL A 129 12.91 -2.78 -5.22
CA VAL A 129 13.74 -3.38 -6.26
C VAL A 129 13.05 -3.35 -7.62
N LEU A 130 11.75 -3.65 -7.68
CA LEU A 130 10.98 -3.65 -8.90
C LEU A 130 10.81 -2.24 -9.48
N ALA A 131 10.36 -1.28 -8.67
CA ALA A 131 10.09 0.08 -9.11
C ALA A 131 11.37 0.83 -9.48
N GLU A 132 12.36 0.86 -8.58
CA GLU A 132 13.63 1.55 -8.83
C GLU A 132 14.45 0.88 -9.93
N GLY A 133 14.40 -0.45 -10.02
CA GLY A 133 15.01 -1.18 -11.12
C GLY A 133 14.41 -0.81 -12.47
N THR A 134 13.09 -0.67 -12.53
CA THR A 134 12.37 -0.24 -13.75
C THR A 134 12.71 1.20 -14.11
N ILE A 135 12.69 2.13 -13.15
CA ILE A 135 13.05 3.54 -13.39
C ILE A 135 14.51 3.69 -13.80
N SER A 136 15.43 2.94 -13.17
CA SER A 136 16.83 2.93 -13.54
C SER A 136 17.01 2.42 -14.98
N ALA A 137 16.30 1.36 -15.38
CA ALA A 137 16.32 0.87 -16.74
C ALA A 137 15.79 1.91 -17.75
N LEU A 138 14.71 2.62 -17.41
CA LEU A 138 14.17 3.71 -18.23
C LEU A 138 15.17 4.87 -18.38
N ALA A 139 15.82 5.27 -17.29
CA ALA A 139 16.80 6.36 -17.31
C ALA A 139 18.06 6.00 -18.12
N LEU A 140 18.49 4.74 -18.08
CA LEU A 140 19.69 4.26 -18.78
C LEU A 140 19.46 4.02 -20.28
N LEU A 141 18.23 3.75 -20.71
CA LEU A 141 17.92 3.37 -22.09
C LEU A 141 18.45 4.38 -23.14
N PRO A 142 18.23 5.71 -23.02
CA PRO A 142 18.75 6.67 -23.99
C PRO A 142 20.28 6.72 -24.03
N VAL A 143 20.93 6.64 -22.87
CA VAL A 143 22.40 6.79 -22.75
C VAL A 143 23.14 5.59 -23.34
N VAL A 144 22.61 4.39 -23.15
CA VAL A 144 23.30 3.15 -23.54
C VAL A 144 23.03 2.80 -25.01
N PHE A 145 21.82 3.04 -25.50
CA PHE A 145 21.36 2.47 -26.77
C PHE A 145 21.13 3.49 -27.88
N GLU A 146 20.99 4.78 -27.58
CA GLU A 146 20.85 5.83 -28.60
C GLU A 146 22.18 6.57 -28.76
N GLN A 147 23.19 5.84 -29.26
CA GLN A 147 24.52 6.37 -29.50
C GLN A 147 24.50 7.36 -30.67
N GLY A 148 24.48 8.66 -30.37
CA GLY A 148 24.65 9.73 -31.36
C GLY A 148 23.61 10.85 -31.28
N GLU A 149 22.47 10.62 -30.62
CA GLU A 149 21.44 11.65 -30.39
C GLU A 149 21.21 11.83 -28.88
N LEU A 150 21.24 13.08 -28.43
CA LEU A 150 21.01 13.43 -27.02
C LEU A 150 19.50 13.39 -26.72
N VAL A 151 19.01 12.19 -26.39
CA VAL A 151 17.60 11.97 -26.06
C VAL A 151 17.41 11.91 -24.55
N LEU A 152 16.34 12.56 -24.05
CA LEU A 152 15.98 12.57 -22.64
C LEU A 152 15.09 11.35 -22.31
N PRO A 153 15.19 10.76 -21.10
CA PRO A 153 14.35 9.64 -20.68
C PRO A 153 12.85 9.91 -20.80
N LEU A 154 12.43 11.15 -20.53
CA LEU A 154 11.06 11.59 -20.67
C LEU A 154 10.96 12.74 -21.65
N ARG A 155 9.92 12.71 -22.47
CA ARG A 155 9.50 13.86 -23.28
C ARG A 155 8.98 14.96 -22.34
N ALA A 156 9.68 16.08 -22.30
CA ALA A 156 9.40 17.20 -21.41
C ALA A 156 9.74 18.53 -22.09
N TRP A 157 9.04 19.60 -21.74
CA TRP A 157 9.31 20.95 -22.24
C TRP A 157 10.15 21.71 -21.21
N TYR A 158 11.27 22.28 -21.67
CA TYR A 158 12.13 23.16 -20.89
C TYR A 158 12.20 24.55 -21.53
N PRO A 159 12.33 25.63 -20.74
CA PRO A 159 12.46 27.00 -21.27
C PRO A 159 13.84 27.30 -21.86
N TYR A 160 14.75 26.33 -21.88
CA TYR A 160 16.10 26.41 -22.42
C TYR A 160 16.36 25.26 -23.39
N ASN A 161 17.43 25.34 -24.18
CA ASN A 161 17.79 24.29 -25.13
C ASN A 161 18.27 23.02 -24.41
N ALA A 162 17.35 22.06 -24.22
CA ALA A 162 17.63 20.78 -23.60
C ALA A 162 18.20 19.72 -24.57
N GLY A 163 18.41 20.08 -25.85
CA GLY A 163 18.94 19.17 -26.87
C GLY A 163 20.46 19.21 -27.04
N SER A 164 21.18 20.06 -26.31
CA SER A 164 22.65 20.18 -26.45
C SER A 164 23.37 20.71 -25.21
N GLY A 165 24.67 20.39 -25.11
CA GLY A 165 25.60 20.99 -24.15
C GLY A 165 25.21 20.80 -22.69
N LEU A 166 25.34 21.86 -21.89
CA LEU A 166 25.01 21.86 -20.46
C LEU A 166 23.51 21.73 -20.18
N GLY A 167 22.65 22.24 -21.07
CA GLY A 167 21.20 22.19 -20.92
C GLY A 167 20.68 20.75 -20.86
N TYR A 168 21.19 19.90 -21.76
CA TYR A 168 20.87 18.47 -21.78
C TYR A 168 21.21 17.78 -20.45
N TRP A 169 22.45 17.94 -19.96
CA TRP A 169 22.89 17.26 -18.73
C TRP A 169 22.13 17.73 -17.49
N LEU A 170 21.76 19.01 -17.42
CA LEU A 170 20.92 19.54 -16.35
C LEU A 170 19.51 18.96 -16.40
N SER A 171 18.89 18.90 -17.58
CA SER A 171 17.57 18.27 -17.76
C SER A 171 17.60 16.77 -17.45
N TYR A 172 18.64 16.07 -17.89
CA TYR A 172 18.82 14.64 -17.64
C TYR A 172 18.95 14.37 -16.13
N LEU A 173 19.80 15.12 -15.42
CA LEU A 173 19.97 14.99 -13.98
C LEU A 173 18.67 15.28 -13.23
N HIS A 174 17.96 16.34 -13.62
CA HIS A 174 16.64 16.66 -13.08
C HIS A 174 15.66 15.49 -13.26
N GLN A 175 15.52 14.95 -14.48
CA GLN A 175 14.60 13.85 -14.77
C GLN A 175 14.98 12.58 -14.00
N ALA A 176 16.27 12.21 -13.96
CA ALA A 176 16.73 11.03 -13.24
C ALA A 176 16.42 11.12 -11.72
N MET A 177 16.71 12.29 -11.11
CA MET A 177 16.40 12.53 -9.70
C MET A 177 14.89 12.50 -9.43
N ALA A 178 14.10 13.18 -10.26
CA ALA A 178 12.66 13.26 -10.09
C ALA A 178 11.98 11.89 -10.28
N LEU A 179 12.39 11.11 -11.28
CA LEU A 179 11.86 9.78 -11.55
C LEU A 179 12.11 8.81 -10.38
N THR A 180 13.34 8.79 -9.88
CA THR A 180 13.72 8.00 -8.68
C THR A 180 12.86 8.42 -7.50
N LEU A 181 12.70 9.73 -7.29
CA LEU A 181 11.91 10.27 -6.20
C LEU A 181 10.41 9.90 -6.33
N ILE A 182 9.83 9.98 -7.53
CA ILE A 182 8.44 9.61 -7.79
C ILE A 182 8.20 8.13 -7.45
N ALA A 183 9.05 7.23 -7.96
CA ALA A 183 8.94 5.80 -7.67
C ALA A 183 9.07 5.51 -6.17
N ALA A 184 10.05 6.12 -5.50
CA ALA A 184 10.20 5.96 -4.05
C ALA A 184 8.99 6.51 -3.27
N TYR A 185 8.38 7.61 -3.73
CA TYR A 185 7.13 8.14 -3.16
C TYR A 185 5.98 7.15 -3.32
N ASP A 186 5.76 6.62 -4.52
CA ASP A 186 4.70 5.63 -4.77
C ASP A 186 4.88 4.39 -3.88
N VAL A 187 6.09 3.80 -3.88
CA VAL A 187 6.40 2.62 -3.06
C VAL A 187 6.22 2.92 -1.56
N ALA A 188 6.69 4.06 -1.07
CA ALA A 188 6.54 4.43 0.34
C ALA A 188 5.06 4.54 0.73
N ASN A 189 4.24 5.23 -0.06
CA ASN A 189 2.82 5.37 0.22
C ASN A 189 2.10 4.01 0.16
N ASP A 190 2.30 3.23 -0.89
CA ASP A 190 1.61 1.96 -1.10
C ASP A 190 1.95 0.95 -0.02
N THR A 191 3.22 0.91 0.39
CA THR A 191 3.69 -0.01 1.44
C THR A 191 3.29 0.41 2.85
N ILE A 192 3.10 1.71 3.12
CA ILE A 192 2.48 2.18 4.36
C ILE A 192 1.03 1.69 4.43
N ILE A 193 0.26 1.90 3.35
CA ILE A 193 -1.17 1.55 3.33
C ILE A 193 -1.36 0.04 3.44
N THR A 194 -0.71 -0.74 2.56
CA THR A 194 -0.75 -2.21 2.59
C THR A 194 -0.13 -2.77 3.85
N GLY A 195 0.90 -2.12 4.41
CA GLY A 195 1.48 -2.47 5.70
C GLY A 195 0.47 -2.41 6.84
N PHE A 196 -0.39 -1.38 6.90
CA PHE A 196 -1.46 -1.33 7.90
C PHE A 196 -2.52 -2.42 7.69
N MET A 197 -2.84 -2.77 6.45
CA MET A 197 -3.72 -3.92 6.15
C MET A 197 -3.11 -5.24 6.64
N VAL A 198 -1.81 -5.45 6.41
CA VAL A 198 -1.05 -6.60 6.93
C VAL A 198 -1.09 -6.64 8.46
N GLN A 199 -0.98 -5.49 9.13
CA GLN A 199 -1.12 -5.44 10.59
C GLN A 199 -2.55 -5.77 11.05
N ALA A 200 -3.59 -5.39 10.30
CA ALA A 200 -4.96 -5.81 10.59
C ALA A 200 -5.10 -7.35 10.52
N CYS A 201 -4.54 -7.98 9.49
CA CYS A 201 -4.45 -9.45 9.41
C CYS A 201 -3.71 -10.06 10.62
N ALA A 202 -2.59 -9.45 11.01
CA ALA A 202 -1.82 -9.91 12.16
C ALA A 202 -2.62 -9.86 13.45
N GLN A 203 -3.41 -8.81 13.66
CA GLN A 203 -4.24 -8.66 14.86
C GLN A 203 -5.43 -9.63 14.87
N LEU A 204 -6.03 -9.92 13.71
CA LEU A 204 -7.06 -10.95 13.57
C LEU A 204 -6.50 -12.35 13.89
N GLU A 205 -5.35 -12.70 13.33
CA GLU A 205 -4.68 -13.98 13.59
C GLU A 205 -4.23 -14.09 15.07
N LEU A 206 -3.76 -12.99 15.65
CA LEU A 206 -3.40 -12.92 17.06
C LEU A 206 -4.62 -13.21 17.96
N MET A 207 -5.77 -12.65 17.62
CA MET A 207 -7.02 -12.90 18.33
C MET A 207 -7.43 -14.38 18.21
N THR A 208 -7.41 -14.96 17.00
CA THR A 208 -7.66 -16.39 16.76
C THR A 208 -6.75 -17.29 17.61
N CYS A 209 -5.44 -17.03 17.62
CA CYS A 209 -4.48 -17.76 18.45
C CYS A 209 -4.81 -17.71 19.94
N ARG A 210 -5.27 -16.56 20.44
CA ARG A 210 -5.65 -16.37 21.85
C ARG A 210 -6.91 -17.15 22.21
N PHE A 211 -7.88 -17.23 21.29
CA PHE A 211 -9.09 -18.02 21.47
C PHE A 211 -8.80 -19.53 21.53
N HIS A 212 -8.01 -20.07 20.61
CA HIS A 212 -7.62 -21.49 20.68
C HIS A 212 -6.85 -21.84 21.96
N ARG A 213 -5.91 -20.99 22.38
CA ARG A 213 -5.17 -21.19 23.63
C ARG A 213 -6.09 -21.17 24.86
N PHE A 214 -7.12 -20.33 24.83
CA PHE A 214 -8.11 -20.25 25.90
C PHE A 214 -8.94 -21.53 26.01
N SER A 215 -9.45 -22.02 24.89
CA SER A 215 -10.16 -23.31 24.80
C SER A 215 -9.39 -24.44 25.50
N TRP A 216 -8.12 -24.61 25.11
CA TRP A 216 -7.24 -25.64 25.66
C TRP A 216 -6.99 -25.47 27.17
N ARG A 217 -6.79 -24.23 27.64
CA ARG A 217 -6.59 -23.95 29.08
C ARG A 217 -7.86 -24.18 29.89
N GLY A 218 -9.03 -23.83 29.35
CA GLY A 218 -10.32 -24.07 29.98
C GLY A 218 -10.56 -25.57 30.19
N SER A 219 -10.39 -26.36 29.14
CA SER A 219 -10.56 -27.82 29.17
C SER A 219 -9.61 -28.49 30.19
N ASN A 220 -8.33 -28.09 30.22
CA ASN A 220 -7.35 -28.61 31.19
C ASN A 220 -7.58 -28.16 32.65
N ALA A 221 -8.15 -26.98 32.86
CA ALA A 221 -8.47 -26.48 34.21
C ALA A 221 -9.68 -27.21 34.83
N VAL A 222 -10.63 -27.65 34.00
CA VAL A 222 -11.77 -28.47 34.44
C VAL A 222 -11.31 -29.88 34.87
N MET A 223 -10.29 -30.43 34.22
CA MET A 223 -9.70 -31.74 34.58
C MET A 223 -8.91 -31.72 35.91
N ARG A 224 -8.41 -30.56 36.36
CA ARG A 224 -7.69 -30.39 37.64
C ARG A 224 -8.63 -29.81 38.69
N ASN A 225 -9.40 -30.69 39.34
CA ASN A 225 -10.38 -30.45 40.42
C ASN A 225 -10.28 -29.11 41.19
N GLY A 226 -11.36 -28.31 41.13
CA GLY A 226 -11.85 -27.55 42.30
C GLY A 226 -12.03 -26.03 42.19
N ALA A 227 -11.48 -25.36 41.18
CA ALA A 227 -11.47 -23.88 41.15
C ALA A 227 -12.56 -23.25 40.27
N ARG A 228 -13.83 -23.69 40.41
CA ARG A 228 -14.96 -23.24 39.56
C ARG A 228 -15.16 -21.70 39.57
N HIS A 229 -14.87 -21.06 40.71
CA HIS A 229 -14.88 -19.60 40.83
C HIS A 229 -13.71 -18.92 40.10
N GLN A 230 -12.49 -19.49 40.17
CA GLN A 230 -11.33 -18.95 39.46
C GLN A 230 -11.47 -19.12 37.94
N LEU A 231 -12.07 -20.24 37.50
CA LEU A 231 -12.41 -20.49 36.10
C LEU A 231 -13.39 -19.43 35.58
N ARG A 232 -14.48 -19.16 36.32
CA ARG A 232 -15.46 -18.13 35.94
C ARG A 232 -14.85 -16.73 35.83
N LEU A 233 -13.97 -16.36 36.78
CA LEU A 233 -13.26 -15.08 36.71
C LEU A 233 -12.29 -15.01 35.52
N PHE A 234 -11.63 -16.12 35.20
CA PHE A 234 -10.75 -16.24 34.05
C PHE A 234 -11.52 -16.11 32.74
N GLU A 235 -12.62 -16.86 32.56
CA GLU A 235 -13.52 -16.78 31.41
C GLU A 235 -14.03 -15.34 31.19
N LYS A 236 -14.54 -14.69 32.25
CA LYS A 236 -15.03 -13.31 32.16
C LYS A 236 -13.95 -12.32 31.71
N ARG A 237 -12.73 -12.45 32.24
CA ARG A 237 -11.59 -11.60 31.83
C ARG A 237 -11.22 -11.85 30.37
N MET A 238 -11.25 -13.11 29.94
CA MET A 238 -10.92 -13.51 28.57
C MET A 238 -11.92 -12.94 27.56
N VAL A 239 -13.23 -13.13 27.78
CA VAL A 239 -14.26 -12.55 26.92
C VAL A 239 -14.13 -11.03 26.86
N ALA A 240 -13.93 -10.37 28.00
CA ALA A 240 -13.74 -8.93 28.04
C ALA A 240 -12.51 -8.46 27.24
N GLN A 241 -11.39 -9.18 27.31
CA GLN A 241 -10.19 -8.89 26.52
C GLN A 241 -10.42 -9.12 25.03
N SER A 242 -11.07 -10.21 24.66
CA SER A 242 -11.42 -10.53 23.28
C SER A 242 -12.34 -9.50 22.67
N VAL A 243 -13.38 -9.06 23.38
CA VAL A 243 -14.29 -8.00 22.92
C VAL A 243 -13.53 -6.70 22.71
N ARG A 244 -12.67 -6.29 23.65
CA ARG A 244 -11.85 -5.08 23.52
C ARG A 244 -10.91 -5.15 22.32
N HIS A 245 -10.25 -6.28 22.12
CA HIS A 245 -9.33 -6.48 21.00
C HIS A 245 -10.09 -6.46 19.66
N HIS A 246 -11.22 -7.16 19.56
CA HIS A 246 -12.06 -7.17 18.36
C HIS A 246 -12.59 -5.77 18.01
N LEU A 247 -13.08 -5.01 19.00
CA LEU A 247 -13.52 -3.62 18.80
C LEU A 247 -12.37 -2.70 18.38
N LEU A 248 -11.18 -2.92 18.94
CA LEU A 248 -9.97 -2.19 18.53
C LEU A 248 -9.63 -2.48 17.06
N ILE A 249 -9.67 -3.75 16.65
CA ILE A 249 -9.42 -4.16 15.25
C ILE A 249 -10.44 -3.52 14.32
N PHE A 250 -11.74 -3.56 14.64
CA PHE A 250 -12.77 -2.89 13.84
C PHE A 250 -12.48 -1.41 13.66
N ARG A 251 -12.26 -0.70 14.76
CA ARG A 251 -11.93 0.73 14.72
C ARG A 251 -10.66 1.00 13.93
N PHE A 252 -9.65 0.15 14.06
CA PHE A 252 -8.40 0.25 13.31
C PHE A 252 -8.66 0.13 11.80
N THR A 253 -9.42 -0.88 11.38
CA THR A 253 -9.76 -1.09 9.97
C THR A 253 -10.70 -0.02 9.41
N GLU A 254 -11.60 0.53 10.22
CA GLU A 254 -12.47 1.64 9.85
C GLU A 254 -11.67 2.92 9.61
N ILE A 255 -10.68 3.21 10.47
CA ILE A 255 -9.78 4.35 10.29
C ILE A 255 -8.93 4.16 9.03
N ILE A 256 -8.35 2.96 8.80
CA ILE A 256 -7.64 2.63 7.54
C ILE A 256 -8.53 2.94 6.34
N ASN A 257 -9.76 2.41 6.33
CA ASN A 257 -10.67 2.59 5.22
C ASN A 257 -11.03 4.07 5.01
N SER A 258 -11.31 4.82 6.08
CA SER A 258 -11.66 6.24 5.98
C SER A 258 -10.54 7.13 5.42
N ILE A 259 -9.28 6.80 5.71
CA ILE A 259 -8.12 7.58 5.24
C ILE A 259 -7.76 7.18 3.81
N PHE A 260 -7.69 5.88 3.53
CA PHE A 260 -7.05 5.37 2.34
C PHE A 260 -8.01 4.92 1.25
N ALA A 261 -9.29 4.67 1.53
CA ALA A 261 -10.24 4.28 0.48
C ALA A 261 -10.35 5.29 -0.68
N PRO A 262 -10.41 6.62 -0.45
CA PRO A 262 -10.40 7.59 -1.55
C PRO A 262 -9.10 7.56 -2.36
N VAL A 263 -7.96 7.36 -1.68
CA VAL A 263 -6.64 7.28 -2.31
C VAL A 263 -6.53 6.05 -3.20
N ILE A 264 -6.98 4.90 -2.69
CA ILE A 264 -6.99 3.63 -3.42
C ILE A 264 -7.95 3.72 -4.63
N LEU A 265 -9.07 4.43 -4.52
CA LEU A 265 -9.96 4.68 -5.66
C LEU A 265 -9.25 5.48 -6.76
N VAL A 266 -8.54 6.55 -6.39
CA VAL A 266 -7.76 7.36 -7.35
C VAL A 266 -6.65 6.52 -7.99
N GLN A 267 -5.92 5.72 -7.20
CA GLN A 267 -4.94 4.75 -7.70
C GLN A 267 -5.56 3.88 -8.79
N PHE A 268 -6.76 3.33 -8.56
CA PHE A 268 -7.40 2.41 -9.50
C PHE A 268 -7.77 3.09 -10.81
N CYS A 269 -8.34 4.29 -10.76
CA CYS A 269 -8.68 5.06 -11.95
C CYS A 269 -7.42 5.40 -12.77
N LEU A 270 -6.37 5.90 -12.11
CA LEU A 270 -5.12 6.27 -12.77
C LEU A 270 -4.38 5.05 -13.32
N SER A 271 -4.31 3.95 -12.56
CA SER A 271 -3.68 2.70 -13.00
C SER A 271 -4.39 2.11 -14.22
N SER A 272 -5.72 2.13 -14.27
CA SER A 272 -6.45 1.65 -15.46
C SER A 272 -6.09 2.45 -16.72
N GLY A 273 -5.97 3.78 -16.60
CA GLY A 273 -5.49 4.64 -17.69
C GLY A 273 -4.05 4.32 -18.11
N VAL A 274 -3.15 4.17 -17.13
CA VAL A 274 -1.75 3.81 -17.38
C VAL A 274 -1.63 2.45 -18.06
N LEU A 275 -2.38 1.43 -17.60
CA LEU A 275 -2.43 0.11 -18.24
C LEU A 275 -2.84 0.21 -19.71
N CYS A 276 -3.91 0.97 -19.98
CA CYS A 276 -4.43 1.16 -21.33
C CYS A 276 -3.39 1.80 -22.26
N ILE A 277 -2.76 2.90 -21.80
CA ILE A 277 -1.73 3.64 -22.54
C ILE A 277 -0.46 2.81 -22.75
N THR A 278 -0.02 2.08 -21.73
CA THR A 278 1.22 1.28 -21.80
C THR A 278 1.06 0.12 -22.78
N VAL A 279 -0.08 -0.59 -22.75
CA VAL A 279 -0.36 -1.68 -23.70
C VAL A 279 -0.50 -1.15 -25.12
N TYR A 280 -1.09 0.03 -25.31
CA TYR A 280 -1.12 0.73 -26.59
C TYR A 280 0.29 0.98 -27.14
N GLN A 281 1.17 1.60 -26.35
CA GLN A 281 2.56 1.87 -26.75
C GLN A 281 3.32 0.60 -27.10
N MET A 282 3.12 -0.49 -26.36
CA MET A 282 3.72 -1.79 -26.66
C MET A 282 3.25 -2.33 -28.02
N SER A 283 1.97 -2.16 -28.35
CA SER A 283 1.41 -2.57 -29.65
C SER A 283 1.90 -1.70 -30.82
N ALA A 284 2.11 -0.40 -30.60
CA ALA A 284 2.59 0.54 -31.60
C ALA A 284 4.11 0.40 -31.87
N SER A 285 4.89 -0.02 -30.86
CA SER A 285 6.37 -0.09 -30.91
C SER A 285 6.91 -1.32 -31.68
N LYS A 286 6.60 -1.42 -32.98
CA LYS A 286 6.93 -2.59 -33.84
C LYS A 286 8.44 -2.87 -34.10
N SER A 287 9.37 -2.04 -33.62
CA SER A 287 10.80 -2.11 -34.01
C SER A 287 11.83 -2.04 -32.85
N ASN A 288 11.46 -1.62 -31.64
CA ASN A 288 12.41 -1.43 -30.53
C ASN A 288 12.16 -2.40 -29.37
N GLY A 289 12.78 -3.59 -29.43
CA GLY A 289 12.61 -4.64 -28.41
C GLY A 289 12.98 -4.22 -26.99
N LEU A 290 13.97 -3.33 -26.82
CA LEU A 290 14.38 -2.83 -25.51
C LEU A 290 13.34 -1.90 -24.89
N LYS A 291 12.74 -1.01 -25.68
CA LYS A 291 11.63 -0.15 -25.24
C LYS A 291 10.44 -0.99 -24.79
N VAL A 292 10.11 -2.05 -25.52
CA VAL A 292 9.03 -2.98 -25.14
C VAL A 292 9.34 -3.68 -23.81
N ILE A 293 10.60 -4.07 -23.56
CA ILE A 293 11.01 -4.67 -22.28
C ILE A 293 10.81 -3.68 -21.12
N VAL A 294 11.27 -2.42 -21.26
CA VAL A 294 11.11 -1.41 -20.21
C VAL A 294 9.64 -1.09 -19.94
N LEU A 295 8.83 -0.95 -21.00
CA LEU A 295 7.37 -0.76 -20.86
C LEU A 295 6.70 -1.96 -20.21
N SER A 296 7.16 -3.19 -20.48
CA SER A 296 6.66 -4.40 -19.83
C SER A 296 7.00 -4.43 -18.33
N LEU A 297 8.22 -4.06 -17.96
CA LEU A 297 8.63 -3.96 -16.54
C LEU A 297 7.81 -2.91 -15.80
N TYR A 298 7.56 -1.77 -16.45
CA TYR A 298 6.70 -0.72 -15.92
C TYR A 298 5.25 -1.20 -15.74
N LEU A 299 4.69 -1.88 -16.74
CA LEU A 299 3.36 -2.49 -16.65
C LEU A 299 3.26 -3.48 -15.47
N VAL A 300 4.27 -4.36 -15.31
CA VAL A 300 4.34 -5.31 -14.20
C VAL A 300 4.42 -4.58 -12.86
N SER A 301 5.20 -3.51 -12.76
CA SER A 301 5.31 -2.70 -11.53
C SER A 301 3.96 -2.15 -11.10
N MET A 302 3.24 -1.49 -12.02
CA MET A 302 1.90 -0.94 -11.76
C MET A 302 0.88 -2.02 -11.40
N LEU A 303 0.93 -3.18 -12.07
CA LEU A 303 0.05 -4.31 -11.76
C LEU A 303 0.30 -4.89 -10.37
N VAL A 304 1.57 -4.97 -9.95
CA VAL A 304 1.95 -5.45 -8.62
C VAL A 304 1.43 -4.49 -7.55
N GLU A 305 1.63 -3.18 -7.70
CA GLU A 305 1.11 -2.18 -6.77
C GLU A 305 -0.40 -2.31 -6.57
N PHE A 306 -1.15 -2.39 -7.69
CA PHE A 306 -2.59 -2.56 -7.65
C PHE A 306 -2.99 -3.90 -7.02
N PHE A 307 -2.32 -4.98 -7.39
CA PHE A 307 -2.57 -6.32 -6.85
C PHE A 307 -2.40 -6.36 -5.33
N LEU A 308 -1.39 -5.70 -4.76
CA LEU A 308 -1.13 -5.71 -3.32
C LEU A 308 -2.32 -5.15 -2.52
N TYR A 309 -2.96 -4.09 -3.00
CA TYR A 309 -4.17 -3.53 -2.37
C TYR A 309 -5.31 -4.54 -2.30
N CYS A 310 -5.60 -5.19 -3.43
CA CYS A 310 -6.65 -6.20 -3.52
C CYS A 310 -6.31 -7.47 -2.74
N TRP A 311 -5.05 -7.90 -2.75
CA TRP A 311 -4.57 -9.07 -2.03
C TRP A 311 -4.71 -8.88 -0.52
N PHE A 312 -4.14 -7.80 0.04
CA PHE A 312 -4.21 -7.59 1.48
C PHE A 312 -5.61 -7.20 1.96
N GLY A 313 -6.40 -6.48 1.15
CA GLY A 313 -7.81 -6.26 1.44
C GLY A 313 -8.63 -7.57 1.50
N ASN A 314 -8.34 -8.49 0.58
CA ASN A 314 -8.94 -9.83 0.57
C ASN A 314 -8.51 -10.63 1.80
N GLU A 315 -7.22 -10.61 2.16
CA GLU A 315 -6.70 -11.30 3.34
C GLU A 315 -7.32 -10.77 4.64
N VAL A 316 -7.55 -9.46 4.78
CA VAL A 316 -8.28 -8.91 5.94
C VAL A 316 -9.69 -9.52 6.03
N THR A 317 -10.37 -9.62 4.89
CA THR A 317 -11.71 -10.23 4.81
C THR A 317 -11.68 -11.71 5.18
N LEU A 318 -10.76 -12.49 4.60
CA LEU A 318 -10.62 -13.92 4.87
C LEU A 318 -10.23 -14.20 6.32
N LYS A 319 -9.28 -13.44 6.89
CA LYS A 319 -8.89 -13.59 8.30
C LYS A 319 -10.02 -13.20 9.25
N SER A 320 -10.83 -12.21 8.88
CA SER A 320 -12.03 -11.85 9.65
C SER A 320 -13.07 -12.97 9.65
N LEU A 321 -13.27 -13.66 8.51
CA LEU A 321 -14.13 -14.85 8.43
C LEU A 321 -13.54 -16.03 9.20
N GLY A 322 -12.23 -16.25 9.08
CA GLY A 322 -11.52 -17.32 9.81
C GLY A 322 -11.63 -17.17 11.32
N PHE A 323 -11.67 -15.94 11.84
CA PHE A 323 -11.94 -15.70 13.26
C PHE A 323 -13.32 -16.23 13.70
N ASN A 324 -14.37 -16.06 12.89
CA ASN A 324 -15.69 -16.62 13.20
C ASN A 324 -15.62 -18.15 13.35
N ILE A 325 -14.97 -18.81 12.38
CA ILE A 325 -14.77 -20.27 12.38
C ILE A 325 -13.98 -20.71 13.62
N ALA A 326 -12.90 -20.00 13.97
CA ALA A 326 -12.10 -20.32 15.15
C ALA A 326 -12.89 -20.18 16.47
N VAL A 327 -13.84 -19.25 16.54
CA VAL A 327 -14.78 -19.19 17.65
C VAL A 327 -15.64 -20.45 17.66
N CYS A 328 -16.23 -20.85 16.52
CA CYS A 328 -17.05 -22.07 16.37
C CYS A 328 -16.32 -23.35 16.80
N GLU A 329 -15.05 -23.50 16.44
CA GLU A 329 -14.24 -24.72 16.67
C GLU A 329 -13.69 -24.84 18.11
N MET A 330 -13.89 -23.82 18.93
CA MET A 330 -13.49 -23.86 20.33
C MET A 330 -14.20 -25.00 21.09
N ASP A 331 -13.54 -25.60 22.07
CA ASP A 331 -14.23 -26.48 23.03
C ASP A 331 -15.11 -25.65 23.98
N TRP A 332 -16.41 -25.63 23.68
CA TRP A 332 -17.45 -24.94 24.46
C TRP A 332 -17.99 -25.76 25.64
N THR A 333 -17.73 -27.07 25.65
CA THR A 333 -18.43 -28.02 26.55
C THR A 333 -18.09 -27.81 28.02
N ALA A 334 -16.88 -27.32 28.28
CA ALA A 334 -16.36 -27.06 29.62
C ALA A 334 -16.68 -25.65 30.16
N MET A 335 -17.39 -24.80 29.40
CA MET A 335 -17.58 -23.38 29.73
C MET A 335 -18.86 -23.09 30.52
N HIS A 336 -18.82 -22.02 31.31
CA HIS A 336 -20.02 -21.55 32.02
C HIS A 336 -21.08 -20.98 31.05
N VAL A 337 -22.37 -21.25 31.33
CA VAL A 337 -23.52 -20.80 30.49
C VAL A 337 -23.54 -19.30 30.21
N GLN A 338 -23.17 -18.47 31.19
CA GLN A 338 -23.07 -17.02 30.99
C GLN A 338 -21.99 -16.65 29.96
N THR A 339 -20.84 -17.31 30.00
CA THR A 339 -19.74 -17.14 29.06
C THR A 339 -20.16 -17.58 27.66
N LEU A 340 -20.92 -18.67 27.56
CA LEU A 340 -21.50 -19.15 26.30
C LEU A 340 -22.42 -18.11 25.65
N LYS A 341 -23.29 -17.45 26.42
CA LYS A 341 -24.15 -16.38 25.90
C LYS A 341 -23.35 -15.19 25.37
N GLU A 342 -22.29 -14.78 26.07
CA GLU A 342 -21.43 -13.67 25.63
C GLU A 342 -20.64 -14.03 24.37
N LEU A 343 -20.15 -15.26 24.27
CA LEU A 343 -19.46 -15.76 23.08
C LEU A 343 -20.39 -15.89 21.86
N LEU A 344 -21.67 -16.26 22.06
CA LEU A 344 -22.66 -16.25 20.99
C LEU A 344 -22.81 -14.86 20.38
N ILE A 345 -22.77 -13.80 21.18
CA ILE A 345 -22.81 -12.42 20.67
C ILE A 345 -21.57 -12.11 19.81
N ILE A 346 -20.39 -12.54 20.24
CA ILE A 346 -19.14 -12.39 19.47
C ILE A 346 -19.22 -13.17 18.16
N MET A 347 -19.74 -14.39 18.21
CA MET A 347 -19.94 -15.28 17.06
C MET A 347 -20.88 -14.61 16.05
N VAL A 348 -22.08 -14.21 16.47
CA VAL A 348 -23.04 -13.49 15.61
C VAL A 348 -22.45 -12.20 15.06
N ARG A 349 -21.66 -11.44 15.84
CA ARG A 349 -21.01 -10.24 15.31
C ARG A 349 -19.95 -10.58 14.26
N SER A 350 -19.20 -11.65 14.45
CA SER A 350 -18.11 -12.06 13.55
C SER A 350 -18.60 -12.70 12.24
N THR A 351 -19.90 -13.04 12.11
CA THR A 351 -20.46 -13.48 10.82
C THR A 351 -20.49 -12.35 9.78
N SER A 352 -20.42 -11.09 10.23
CA SER A 352 -20.24 -9.92 9.37
C SER A 352 -18.76 -9.58 9.29
N PRO A 353 -18.05 -10.00 8.23
CA PRO A 353 -16.61 -9.83 8.14
C PRO A 353 -16.23 -8.37 7.91
N ILE A 354 -14.97 -8.06 8.21
CA ILE A 354 -14.38 -6.76 7.91
C ILE A 354 -14.10 -6.68 6.41
N PHE A 355 -14.74 -5.72 5.74
CA PHE A 355 -14.43 -5.38 4.35
C PHE A 355 -13.72 -4.03 4.30
N LEU A 356 -12.63 -3.98 3.53
CA LEU A 356 -12.07 -2.71 3.06
C LEU A 356 -12.69 -2.41 1.69
N SER A 357 -13.21 -1.20 1.52
CA SER A 357 -13.96 -0.83 0.32
C SER A 357 -13.73 0.62 -0.10
N CYS A 358 -13.60 0.81 -1.41
CA CYS A 358 -13.52 2.11 -2.06
C CYS A 358 -14.93 2.56 -2.45
N GLY A 359 -15.52 3.45 -1.63
CA GLY A 359 -16.90 3.87 -1.79
C GLY A 359 -17.91 2.72 -1.57
N PRO A 360 -19.14 2.87 -2.06
CA PRO A 360 -20.21 1.90 -1.83
C PRO A 360 -20.13 0.65 -2.73
N LEU A 361 -19.34 0.67 -3.81
CA LEU A 361 -19.42 -0.32 -4.89
C LEU A 361 -18.20 -1.24 -5.00
N ILE A 362 -17.00 -0.78 -4.64
CA ILE A 362 -15.76 -1.54 -4.90
C ILE A 362 -15.19 -2.08 -3.60
N LYS A 363 -15.25 -3.40 -3.41
CA LYS A 363 -14.56 -4.07 -2.30
C LYS A 363 -13.13 -4.38 -2.72
N LEU A 364 -12.18 -4.29 -1.80
CA LEU A 364 -10.80 -4.70 -2.05
C LEU A 364 -10.74 -6.24 -2.05
N SER A 365 -10.88 -6.83 -3.23
CA SER A 365 -10.83 -8.27 -3.44
C SER A 365 -10.07 -8.63 -4.71
N LEU A 366 -9.66 -9.89 -4.81
CA LEU A 366 -9.06 -10.45 -6.03
C LEU A 366 -10.04 -10.46 -7.20
N GLU A 367 -11.34 -10.61 -6.93
CA GLU A 367 -12.38 -10.49 -7.95
C GLU A 367 -12.40 -9.08 -8.55
N SER A 368 -12.38 -8.03 -7.72
CA SER A 368 -12.31 -6.65 -8.19
C SER A 368 -11.05 -6.36 -8.99
N PHE A 369 -9.90 -6.94 -8.61
CA PHE A 369 -8.67 -6.89 -9.41
C PHE A 369 -8.89 -7.46 -10.81
N THR A 370 -9.42 -8.69 -10.92
CA THR A 370 -9.66 -9.31 -12.23
C THR A 370 -10.69 -8.56 -13.08
N ASN A 371 -11.73 -8.00 -12.46
CA ASN A 371 -12.74 -7.22 -13.18
C ASN A 371 -12.14 -5.93 -13.75
N ILE A 372 -11.29 -5.25 -12.99
CA ILE A 372 -10.60 -4.04 -13.47
C ILE A 372 -9.67 -4.38 -14.63
N LEU A 373 -8.90 -5.47 -14.56
CA LEU A 373 -8.06 -5.91 -15.68
C LEU A 373 -8.86 -6.18 -16.96
N LYS A 374 -10.03 -6.81 -16.85
CA LYS A 374 -10.93 -7.04 -18.00
C LYS A 374 -11.45 -5.73 -18.59
N ILE A 375 -11.80 -4.76 -17.75
CA ILE A 375 -12.24 -3.43 -18.18
C ILE A 375 -11.11 -2.70 -18.91
N SER A 376 -9.89 -2.68 -18.35
CA SER A 376 -8.73 -2.04 -18.98
C SER A 376 -8.38 -2.69 -20.32
N TYR A 377 -8.42 -4.02 -20.41
CA TYR A 377 -8.21 -4.74 -21.67
C TYR A 377 -9.29 -4.44 -22.72
N SER A 378 -10.55 -4.34 -22.28
CA SER A 378 -11.66 -3.97 -23.16
C SER A 378 -11.51 -2.54 -23.68
N ALA A 379 -11.12 -1.60 -22.82
CA ALA A 379 -10.82 -0.22 -23.20
C ALA A 379 -9.65 -0.14 -24.20
N PHE A 380 -8.60 -0.94 -23.99
CA PHE A 380 -7.49 -1.05 -24.94
C PHE A 380 -7.96 -1.53 -26.32
N ASN A 381 -8.80 -2.58 -26.39
CA ASN A 381 -9.32 -3.07 -27.67
C ASN A 381 -10.13 -2.02 -28.41
N VAL A 382 -10.88 -1.17 -27.67
CA VAL A 382 -11.59 -0.03 -28.26
C VAL A 382 -10.61 0.99 -28.83
N LEU A 383 -9.58 1.39 -28.09
CA LEU A 383 -8.56 2.31 -28.61
C LEU A 383 -7.91 1.78 -29.89
N LYS A 384 -7.60 0.47 -29.93
CA LYS A 384 -7.01 -0.17 -31.11
C LYS A 384 -7.93 -0.18 -32.33
N GLN A 385 -9.25 -0.07 -32.17
CA GLN A 385 -10.20 -0.02 -33.29
C GLN A 385 -10.28 1.38 -33.94
N PHE A 386 -9.81 2.43 -33.25
CA PHE A 386 -9.80 3.80 -33.75
C PHE A 386 -8.48 4.21 -34.42
N ASP A 387 -7.46 3.35 -34.36
CA ASP A 387 -6.25 3.38 -35.19
C ASP A 387 -6.44 2.51 -36.44
#